data_AF-A0A3L6D6V1-F1
#
_entry.id   AF-A0A3L6D6V1-F1
#
_cell.length_a   1.000
_cell.length_b   1.000
_cell.length_c   1.000
_cell.angle_alpha   90.00
_cell.angle_beta   90.00
_cell.angle_gamma   90.00
#
_symmetry.space_group_name_H-M   'P 1'
#
loop_
_entity.id
_entity.type
_entity.pdbx_description
1 polymer ?
#
loop_
_entity_poly.entity_id
_entity_poly.type
_entity_poly.pdbx_seq_one_letter_code
_entity_poly.pdbx_strand_id
1 'polypeptide(L)'
;MRDPSRMINRMYLTNSAVRVFGKDVGEPGTAEEGHIVEGDPELIDDSEFYQQLLKEFLEVGILLLKKQQVKKRKLVDRPASKSRKIRYHVHEKITNFMAPEPMVLPPMAPKLFENLFGNSS
;
A
#
# COMPACT_ATOMS: atom_id res chain seq x y z
N MET A 1 -25.23 1.18 -1.56
CA MET A 1 -25.02 2.36 -0.68
C MET A 1 -26.19 2.42 0.31
N ARG A 2 -26.14 3.30 1.31
CA ARG A 2 -27.26 3.54 2.24
C ARG A 2 -27.75 4.95 1.97
N ASP A 3 -29.03 5.13 1.65
CA ASP A 3 -29.51 6.40 1.09
C ASP A 3 -29.42 7.53 2.14
N PRO A 4 -28.57 8.56 1.92
CA PRO A 4 -28.27 9.55 2.93
C PRO A 4 -29.46 10.48 3.21
N SER A 5 -30.40 10.61 2.26
CA SER A 5 -31.58 11.47 2.35
C SER A 5 -32.39 11.23 3.62
N ARG A 6 -32.51 9.98 4.10
CA ARG A 6 -33.23 9.66 5.34
C ARG A 6 -32.52 10.19 6.60
N MET A 7 -31.19 10.33 6.57
CA MET A 7 -30.42 10.93 7.64
C MET A 7 -30.45 12.46 7.53
N ILE A 8 -30.25 13.00 6.32
CA ILE A 8 -30.31 14.44 6.05
C ILE A 8 -31.66 15.03 6.50
N ASN A 9 -32.78 14.40 6.15
CA ASN A 9 -34.12 14.83 6.56
C ASN A 9 -34.36 14.75 8.08
N ARG A 10 -33.47 14.09 8.86
CA ARG A 10 -33.52 14.01 10.33
C ARG A 10 -32.56 14.98 11.02
N MET A 11 -31.65 15.62 10.28
CA MET A 11 -30.72 16.62 10.82
C MET A 11 -31.41 17.96 11.10
N TYR A 12 -32.50 18.28 10.38
CA TYR A 12 -33.29 19.48 10.61
C TYR A 12 -34.14 19.32 11.89
N LEU A 13 -34.00 20.26 12.81
CA LEU A 13 -34.78 20.30 14.04
C LEU A 13 -36.05 21.14 13.87
N THR A 14 -37.11 20.77 14.57
CA THR A 14 -38.27 21.65 14.76
C THR A 14 -37.96 22.75 15.76
N ASN A 15 -38.39 23.98 15.48
CA ASN A 15 -38.35 25.05 16.47
C ASN A 15 -39.20 24.69 17.70
N SER A 16 -38.64 24.89 18.89
CA SER A 16 -39.38 24.71 20.14
C SER A 16 -40.59 25.65 20.22
N ALA A 17 -41.62 25.28 20.98
CA ALA A 17 -42.86 26.08 21.12
C ALA A 17 -42.70 27.47 21.80
N VAL A 18 -41.46 27.91 22.07
CA VAL A 18 -41.15 29.24 22.58
C VAL A 18 -40.97 30.20 21.40
N ARG A 19 -41.81 31.23 21.32
CA ARG A 19 -41.77 32.25 20.26
C ARG A 19 -40.45 33.03 20.31
N VAL A 20 -39.55 32.77 19.36
CA VAL A 20 -38.32 33.54 19.16
C VAL A 20 -38.67 34.99 18.80
N PHE A 21 -38.08 35.96 19.51
CA PHE A 21 -38.23 37.38 19.21
C PHE A 21 -37.41 37.74 17.96
N GLY A 22 -38.01 38.49 17.02
CA GLY A 22 -37.35 39.03 15.83
C GLY A 22 -37.63 38.33 14.50
N LYS A 23 -38.48 37.29 14.46
CA LYS A 23 -38.96 36.71 13.18
C LYS A 23 -40.22 37.44 12.72
N ASP A 24 -40.03 38.52 11.98
CA ASP A 24 -41.10 39.38 11.45
C ASP A 24 -41.94 38.68 10.37
N VAL A 25 -43.22 39.06 10.26
CA VAL A 25 -44.18 38.42 9.35
C VAL A 25 -44.12 39.10 7.98
N GLY A 26 -43.53 38.41 6.98
CA GLY A 26 -43.43 38.86 5.60
C GLY A 26 -44.04 37.89 4.60
N GLU A 27 -45.23 38.25 4.10
CA GLU A 27 -46.00 37.78 2.93
C GLU A 27 -46.08 36.27 2.51
N PRO A 28 -47.26 35.79 2.06
CA PRO A 28 -47.43 34.42 1.57
C PRO A 28 -47.24 34.32 0.04
N GLY A 29 -46.15 33.71 -0.43
CA GLY A 29 -46.03 33.46 -1.88
C GLY A 29 -44.75 32.83 -2.42
N THR A 30 -44.63 31.50 -2.32
CA THR A 30 -44.44 30.61 -3.50
C THR A 30 -44.63 29.15 -3.08
N ALA A 31 -45.21 28.35 -3.96
CA ALA A 31 -45.30 26.90 -3.78
C ALA A 31 -44.21 26.23 -4.62
N GLU A 32 -43.02 26.07 -4.03
CA GLU A 32 -41.92 25.32 -4.64
C GLU A 32 -42.15 23.81 -4.41
N GLU A 33 -42.18 23.02 -5.49
CA GLU A 33 -42.44 21.57 -5.41
C GLU A 33 -41.19 20.80 -4.93
N GLY A 34 -41.10 20.46 -3.64
CA GLY A 34 -40.02 19.59 -3.19
C GLY A 34 -40.02 19.22 -1.71
N HIS A 35 -40.28 17.94 -1.41
CA HIS A 35 -40.00 17.22 -0.16
C HIS A 35 -40.43 17.89 1.17
N ILE A 36 -41.38 17.25 1.87
CA ILE A 36 -41.70 17.62 3.26
C ILE A 36 -40.47 17.33 4.14
N VAL A 37 -39.77 18.39 4.55
CA VAL A 37 -38.74 18.36 5.60
C VAL A 37 -39.39 18.92 6.87
N GLU A 38 -39.48 18.11 7.91
CA GLU A 38 -40.23 18.40 9.14
C GLU A 38 -39.36 19.17 10.16
N GLY A 39 -38.72 20.27 9.73
CA GLY A 39 -37.84 21.09 10.55
C GLY A 39 -37.49 22.43 9.88
N ASP A 40 -37.08 23.43 10.68
CA ASP A 40 -36.73 24.75 10.17
C ASP A 40 -35.32 24.73 9.52
N PRO A 41 -35.14 25.27 8.30
CA PRO A 41 -33.90 25.12 7.54
C PRO A 41 -32.68 25.82 8.15
N GLU A 42 -32.89 26.65 9.17
CA GLU A 42 -31.85 27.37 9.93
C GLU A 42 -31.31 26.57 11.12
N LEU A 43 -31.99 25.48 11.55
CA LEU A 43 -31.63 24.71 12.76
C LEU A 43 -31.25 23.26 12.42
N ILE A 44 -29.95 22.96 12.45
CA ILE A 44 -29.38 21.68 11.99
C ILE A 44 -28.50 21.05 13.08
N ASP A 45 -28.73 19.77 13.39
CA ASP A 45 -27.83 18.90 14.15
C ASP A 45 -27.19 17.86 13.19
N ASP A 46 -25.90 18.02 12.92
CA ASP A 46 -25.12 17.15 12.03
C ASP A 46 -24.32 16.07 12.76
N SER A 47 -24.51 15.90 14.07
CA SER A 47 -23.67 15.04 14.91
C SER A 47 -23.69 13.56 14.51
N GLU A 48 -24.84 13.01 14.12
CA GLU A 48 -24.95 11.64 13.58
C GLU A 48 -24.30 11.50 12.19
N PHE A 49 -24.35 12.55 11.37
CA PHE A 49 -23.82 12.58 10.00
C PHE A 49 -22.29 12.61 10.01
N TYR A 50 -21.70 13.51 10.80
CA TYR A 50 -20.26 13.59 11.00
C TYR A 50 -19.65 12.27 11.51
N GLN A 51 -20.31 11.61 12.46
CA GLN A 51 -19.90 10.29 12.97
C GLN A 51 -19.88 9.21 11.87
N GLN A 52 -20.85 9.21 10.95
CA GLN A 52 -20.88 8.25 9.85
C GLN A 52 -19.78 8.52 8.82
N LEU A 53 -19.49 9.78 8.48
CA LEU A 53 -18.37 10.15 7.61
C LEU A 53 -17.02 9.74 8.19
N LEU A 54 -16.78 10.00 9.50
CA LEU A 54 -15.58 9.54 10.19
C LEU A 54 -15.44 8.01 10.14
N LYS A 55 -16.54 7.29 10.38
CA LYS A 55 -16.55 5.82 10.39
C LYS A 55 -16.23 5.25 9.00
N GLU A 56 -16.82 5.79 7.93
CA GLU A 56 -16.53 5.37 6.55
C GLU A 56 -15.07 5.68 6.17
N PHE A 57 -14.59 6.89 6.47
CA PHE A 57 -13.19 7.27 6.22
C PHE A 57 -12.19 6.34 6.92
N LEU A 58 -12.44 6.02 8.20
CA LEU A 58 -11.61 5.09 8.97
C LEU A 58 -11.70 3.66 8.42
N GLU A 59 -12.88 3.18 8.03
CA GLU A 59 -13.03 1.84 7.43
C GLU A 59 -12.28 1.71 6.09
N VAL A 60 -12.38 2.71 5.21
CA VAL A 60 -11.64 2.78 3.94
C VAL A 60 -10.12 2.84 4.20
N GLY A 61 -9.66 3.68 5.13
CA GLY A 61 -8.25 3.78 5.51
C GLY A 61 -7.68 2.48 6.09
N ILE A 62 -8.42 1.84 7.01
CA ILE A 62 -8.03 0.55 7.62
C ILE A 62 -8.02 -0.58 6.57
N LEU A 63 -8.94 -0.57 5.60
CA LEU A 63 -8.94 -1.52 4.49
C LEU A 63 -7.74 -1.31 3.55
N LEU A 64 -7.35 -0.06 3.28
CA LEU A 64 -6.16 0.25 2.48
C LEU A 64 -4.87 -0.19 3.20
N LEU A 65 -4.72 0.14 4.48
CA LEU A 65 -3.60 -0.30 5.32
C LEU A 65 -3.47 -1.82 5.40
N LYS A 66 -4.60 -2.55 5.53
CA LYS A 66 -4.62 -4.02 5.51
C LYS A 66 -4.20 -4.58 4.14
N LYS A 67 -4.61 -3.97 3.03
CA LYS A 67 -4.20 -4.36 1.66
C LYS A 67 -2.71 -4.11 1.38
N GLN A 68 -2.12 -3.09 2.01
CA GLN A 68 -0.70 -2.74 1.84
C GLN A 68 0.27 -3.62 2.66
N GLN A 69 -0.21 -4.56 3.49
CA GLN A 69 0.68 -5.44 4.25
C GLN A 69 1.49 -6.37 3.34
N VAL A 70 2.78 -6.03 3.16
CA VAL A 70 3.73 -6.80 2.35
C VAL A 70 3.91 -8.19 2.93
N LYS A 71 3.35 -9.20 2.24
CA LYS A 71 3.48 -10.62 2.61
C LYS A 71 4.95 -10.99 2.80
N LYS A 72 5.34 -11.35 4.03
CA LYS A 72 6.72 -11.73 4.39
C LYS A 72 7.19 -12.89 3.52
N ARG A 73 8.08 -12.63 2.56
CA ARG A 73 8.71 -13.65 1.71
C ARG A 73 9.79 -14.36 2.51
N LYS A 74 9.99 -15.67 2.27
CA LYS A 74 11.10 -16.43 2.87
C LYS A 74 12.44 -15.75 2.56
N LEU A 75 13.37 -15.75 3.51
CA LEU A 75 14.73 -15.27 3.28
C LEU A 75 15.45 -16.28 2.39
N VAL A 76 15.65 -15.91 1.12
CA VAL A 76 16.30 -16.74 0.10
C VAL A 76 17.50 -15.99 -0.45
N ASP A 77 18.62 -16.69 -0.64
CA ASP A 77 19.82 -16.18 -1.31
C ASP A 77 19.52 -15.91 -2.80
N ARG A 78 19.05 -14.70 -3.09
CA ARG A 78 18.61 -14.25 -4.43
C ARG A 78 19.72 -14.31 -5.49
N PRO A 79 21.01 -13.98 -5.22
CA PRO A 79 22.03 -14.23 -6.22
C PRO A 79 22.24 -15.74 -6.47
N ALA A 80 22.21 -16.59 -5.45
CA ALA A 80 22.43 -18.04 -5.60
C ALA A 80 21.37 -18.79 -6.44
N SER A 81 20.17 -18.25 -6.60
CA SER A 81 19.04 -18.93 -7.28
C SER A 81 19.16 -19.06 -8.80
N LYS A 82 20.21 -18.49 -9.42
CA LYS A 82 20.55 -18.69 -10.85
C LYS A 82 22.07 -18.59 -11.05
N SER A 83 22.83 -19.44 -10.36
CA SER A 83 24.29 -19.65 -10.46
C SER A 83 25.23 -18.42 -10.38
N ARG A 84 24.75 -17.21 -10.06
CA ARG A 84 25.57 -15.99 -9.84
C ARG A 84 26.46 -16.03 -8.59
N LYS A 85 26.46 -17.13 -7.86
CA LYS A 85 27.28 -17.39 -6.68
C LYS A 85 27.88 -18.78 -6.86
N ILE A 86 29.21 -18.86 -6.94
CA ILE A 86 29.95 -20.12 -7.04
C ILE A 86 29.61 -20.97 -5.80
N ARG A 87 29.39 -22.27 -6.00
CA ARG A 87 29.19 -23.25 -4.93
C ARG A 87 29.98 -24.50 -5.25
N TYR A 88 30.74 -24.98 -4.27
CA TYR A 88 31.53 -26.20 -4.37
C TYR A 88 30.62 -27.41 -4.11
N HIS A 89 29.87 -27.82 -5.13
CA HIS A 89 29.14 -29.09 -5.15
C HIS A 89 29.78 -30.03 -6.17
N VAL A 90 29.98 -31.29 -5.79
CA VAL A 90 30.40 -32.34 -6.74
C VAL A 90 29.21 -32.68 -7.63
N HIS A 91 29.43 -32.69 -8.94
CA HIS A 91 28.43 -33.04 -9.93
C HIS A 91 28.82 -34.38 -10.57
N GLU A 92 28.19 -35.48 -10.14
CA GLU A 92 28.52 -36.87 -10.50
C GLU A 92 28.80 -37.09 -11.99
N LYS A 93 27.98 -36.46 -12.87
CA LYS A 93 28.08 -36.59 -14.33
C LYS A 93 29.35 -36.01 -14.95
N ILE A 94 30.08 -35.14 -14.24
CA ILE A 94 31.31 -34.51 -14.75
C ILE A 94 32.58 -34.91 -13.98
N THR A 95 32.46 -35.58 -12.83
CA THR A 95 33.60 -35.94 -11.97
C THR A 95 34.68 -36.74 -12.70
N ASN A 96 34.28 -37.66 -13.58
CA ASN A 96 35.17 -38.52 -14.37
C ASN A 96 35.00 -38.29 -15.89
N PHE A 97 34.71 -37.06 -16.33
CA PHE A 97 34.35 -36.79 -17.73
C PHE A 97 35.50 -37.00 -18.74
N MET A 98 36.75 -36.73 -18.32
CA MET A 98 37.96 -36.96 -19.12
C MET A 98 39.09 -37.48 -18.22
N ALA A 99 40.04 -38.19 -18.81
CA ALA A 99 41.28 -38.59 -18.13
C ALA A 99 42.23 -37.38 -17.98
N PRO A 100 43.07 -37.33 -16.94
CA PRO A 100 44.08 -36.28 -16.79
C PRO A 100 45.24 -36.49 -17.76
N GLU A 101 45.42 -35.56 -18.71
CA GLU A 101 46.58 -35.56 -19.61
C GLU A 101 47.77 -34.81 -18.96
N PRO A 102 48.99 -35.37 -18.97
CA PRO A 102 50.15 -34.76 -18.36
C PRO A 102 50.70 -33.62 -19.22
N MET A 103 50.53 -32.37 -18.76
CA MET A 103 51.16 -31.20 -19.39
C MET A 103 52.68 -31.24 -19.18
N VAL A 104 53.43 -31.61 -20.22
CA VAL A 104 54.89 -31.53 -20.25
C VAL A 104 55.31 -30.07 -20.40
N LEU A 105 55.59 -29.40 -19.27
CA LEU A 105 56.17 -28.06 -19.28
C LEU A 105 57.61 -28.11 -19.83
N PRO A 106 58.02 -27.16 -20.70
CA PRO A 106 59.40 -27.10 -21.17
C PRO A 106 60.35 -26.77 -20.00
N PRO A 107 61.59 -27.26 -19.98
CA PRO A 107 62.49 -27.15 -18.83
C PRO A 107 62.92 -25.71 -18.50
N MET A 108 62.64 -24.74 -19.38
CA MET A 108 62.88 -23.31 -19.14
C MET A 108 61.67 -22.60 -18.50
N ALA A 109 60.49 -23.22 -18.45
CA ALA A 109 59.27 -22.63 -17.91
C ALA A 109 59.40 -22.01 -16.50
N PRO A 110 59.94 -22.68 -15.46
CA PRO A 110 60.05 -22.07 -14.12
C PRO A 110 60.89 -20.79 -14.14
N LYS A 111 62.06 -20.82 -14.80
CA LYS A 111 62.95 -19.66 -14.95
C LYS A 111 62.31 -18.51 -15.73
N LEU A 112 61.42 -18.82 -16.68
CA LEU A 112 60.65 -17.82 -17.42
C LEU A 112 59.54 -17.21 -16.56
N PHE A 113 58.87 -17.99 -15.70
CA PHE A 113 57.85 -17.48 -14.78
C PHE A 113 58.46 -16.63 -13.66
N GLU A 114 59.59 -17.03 -13.09
CA GLU A 114 60.35 -16.30 -12.07
C GLU A 114 60.76 -14.89 -12.53
N ASN A 115 61.11 -14.73 -13.80
CA ASN A 115 61.60 -13.47 -14.38
C ASN A 115 60.57 -12.79 -15.31
N LEU A 116 59.31 -13.23 -15.31
CA LEU A 116 58.30 -12.80 -16.29
C LEU A 116 57.96 -11.31 -16.21
N PHE A 117 57.95 -10.76 -14.99
CA PHE A 117 57.65 -9.35 -14.71
C PHE A 117 58.66 -8.79 -13.70
N GLY A 118 59.87 -8.51 -14.17
CA GLY A 118 60.88 -7.66 -13.50
C GLY A 118 61.15 -7.99 -12.03
N ASN A 119 62.11 -8.88 -11.79
CA ASN A 119 62.58 -9.41 -10.50
C ASN A 119 62.15 -8.62 -9.25
N SER A 120 61.16 -9.14 -8.53
CA SER A 120 60.83 -8.67 -7.18
C SER A 120 62.05 -8.87 -6.26
N SER A 121 62.64 -7.75 -5.82
CA SER A 121 63.67 -7.73 -4.76
C SER A 121 63.04 -7.89 -3.38
#